data_AF-A0A4R3AY59-F1
#
_entry.id   AF-A0A4R3AY59-F1
#
_cell.length_a   1.000
_cell.length_b   1.000
_cell.length_c   1.000
_cell.angle_alpha   90.00
_cell.angle_beta   90.00
_cell.angle_gamma   90.00
#
_symmetry.space_group_name_H-M   'P 1'
#
loop_
_entity.id
_entity.type
_entity.pdbx_description
1 polymer ?
#
loop_
_entity_poly.entity_id
_entity_poly.type
_entity_poly.pdbx_seq_one_letter_code
_entity_poly.pdbx_strand_id
1 'polypeptide(L)'
;MSDFVTSLKEFVWDIIGFLIPGFLFLIVLNFFLLDSIGINNNFLFDWSIFNVDYLVIVISYVFGFVVYSMSKYKTIIQDCFNNFLINLFKPTSTSNLKKLIENRMSDKWETDLKNSEIFEEAKLFLNGEGITRVHNMEVDDIRNILISRNQGLDQKVYTFMFRSSLFDNIETMMLFMPLLGTIQFVLGYLNIHFLKMDNQFLVIYVILLIFSGLLGNSKRFFYSIAKKIPFSYLK
;
A
#
# COMPACT_ATOMS: atom_id res chain seq x y z
N MET A 1 -33.05 -4.41 12.25
CA MET A 1 -33.01 -4.76 10.80
C MET A 1 -32.03 -3.85 10.05
N SER A 2 -31.98 -2.54 10.35
CA SER A 2 -30.94 -1.61 9.89
C SER A 2 -29.52 -2.12 10.15
N ASP A 3 -29.27 -2.57 11.37
CA ASP A 3 -27.90 -2.89 11.82
C ASP A 3 -27.37 -4.15 11.13
N PHE A 4 -28.24 -5.15 10.91
CA PHE A 4 -27.89 -6.35 10.15
C PHE A 4 -27.52 -6.02 8.70
N VAL A 5 -28.27 -5.14 8.04
CA VAL A 5 -27.98 -4.72 6.66
C VAL A 5 -26.66 -3.95 6.59
N THR A 6 -26.39 -3.08 7.57
CA THR A 6 -25.11 -2.35 7.67
C THR A 6 -23.95 -3.31 7.86
N SER A 7 -24.03 -4.25 8.82
CA SER A 7 -22.96 -5.23 9.05
C SER A 7 -22.75 -6.16 7.85
N LEU A 8 -23.81 -6.57 7.16
CA LEU A 8 -23.70 -7.38 5.95
C LEU A 8 -23.00 -6.60 4.82
N LYS A 9 -23.35 -5.31 4.68
CA LYS A 9 -22.71 -4.42 3.69
C LYS A 9 -21.22 -4.26 4.00
N GLU A 10 -20.85 -4.02 5.26
CA GLU A 10 -19.45 -3.92 5.69
C GLU A 10 -18.67 -5.21 5.41
N PHE A 11 -19.24 -6.36 5.76
CA PHE A 11 -18.65 -7.67 5.46
C PHE A 11 -18.41 -7.88 3.95
N VAL A 12 -19.38 -7.51 3.11
CA VAL A 12 -19.23 -7.60 1.65
C VAL A 12 -18.14 -6.65 1.15
N TRP A 13 -18.04 -5.44 1.70
CA TRP A 13 -16.97 -4.51 1.34
C TRP A 13 -15.59 -4.99 1.74
N ASP A 14 -15.47 -5.64 2.90
CA ASP A 14 -14.22 -6.27 3.32
C ASP A 14 -13.79 -7.36 2.33
N ILE A 15 -14.71 -8.24 1.94
CA ILE A 15 -14.43 -9.28 0.93
C ILE A 15 -14.00 -8.65 -0.40
N ILE A 16 -14.75 -7.66 -0.90
CA ILE A 16 -14.42 -6.94 -2.15
C ILE A 16 -13.04 -6.29 -2.05
N GLY A 17 -12.70 -5.75 -0.87
CA GLY A 17 -11.40 -5.15 -0.58
C GLY A 17 -10.22 -6.09 -0.83
N PHE A 18 -10.38 -7.38 -0.56
CA PHE A 18 -9.37 -8.41 -0.87
C PHE A 18 -9.48 -8.94 -2.30
N LEU A 19 -10.69 -9.08 -2.84
CA LEU A 19 -10.89 -9.62 -4.18
C LEU A 19 -10.26 -8.75 -5.27
N ILE A 20 -10.45 -7.43 -5.22
CA ILE A 20 -9.93 -6.51 -6.25
C ILE A 20 -8.40 -6.63 -6.43
N PRO A 21 -7.56 -6.47 -5.39
CA PRO A 21 -6.12 -6.65 -5.55
C PRO A 21 -5.76 -8.09 -5.90
N GLY A 22 -6.52 -9.07 -5.43
CA GLY A 22 -6.36 -10.48 -5.79
C GLY A 22 -6.52 -10.76 -7.28
N PHE A 23 -7.60 -10.28 -7.87
CA PHE A 23 -7.86 -10.40 -9.32
C PHE A 23 -6.80 -9.67 -10.12
N LEU A 24 -6.44 -8.44 -9.73
CA LEU A 24 -5.39 -7.68 -10.39
C LEU A 24 -4.06 -8.45 -10.37
N PHE A 25 -3.70 -9.01 -9.22
CA PHE A 25 -2.48 -9.79 -9.08
C PHE A 25 -2.51 -11.07 -9.92
N LEU A 26 -3.66 -11.76 -10.00
CA LEU A 26 -3.83 -12.95 -10.85
C LEU A 26 -3.60 -12.61 -12.32
N ILE A 27 -4.16 -11.50 -12.80
CA ILE A 27 -3.96 -11.01 -14.18
C ILE A 27 -2.47 -10.72 -14.44
N VAL A 28 -1.83 -9.97 -13.53
CA VAL A 28 -0.41 -9.64 -13.66
C VAL A 28 0.44 -10.90 -13.64
N LEU A 29 0.18 -11.84 -12.72
CA LEU A 29 0.91 -13.10 -12.64
C LEU A 29 0.77 -13.92 -13.92
N ASN A 30 -0.46 -14.06 -14.43
CA ASN A 30 -0.73 -14.82 -15.66
C ASN A 30 0.01 -14.23 -16.87
N PHE A 31 0.19 -12.90 -16.92
CA PHE A 31 0.97 -12.24 -17.96
C PHE A 31 2.44 -12.68 -17.99
N PHE A 32 3.05 -12.95 -16.83
CA PHE A 32 4.46 -13.36 -16.71
C PHE A 32 4.69 -14.87 -16.77
N LEU A 33 3.67 -15.70 -16.53
CA LEU A 33 3.78 -17.16 -16.63
C LEU A 33 4.05 -17.61 -18.08
N LEU A 34 4.78 -18.71 -18.24
CA LEU A 34 4.95 -19.39 -19.51
C LEU A 34 3.60 -19.91 -20.04
N ASP A 35 3.43 -19.93 -21.36
CA ASP A 35 2.17 -20.34 -22.00
C ASP A 35 1.79 -21.82 -21.75
N SER A 36 2.76 -22.64 -21.29
CA SER A 36 2.53 -24.02 -20.87
C SER A 36 1.89 -24.16 -19.48
N ILE A 37 1.95 -23.09 -18.66
CA ILE A 37 1.46 -23.06 -17.27
C ILE A 37 0.33 -22.05 -17.12
N GLY A 38 0.46 -20.90 -17.78
CA GLY A 38 -0.52 -19.84 -17.80
C GLY A 38 -1.77 -20.21 -18.58
N ILE A 39 -2.79 -19.38 -18.44
CA ILE A 39 -4.07 -19.55 -19.13
C ILE A 39 -3.93 -18.98 -20.54
N ASN A 40 -4.06 -19.88 -21.52
CA ASN A 40 -3.91 -19.55 -22.94
C ASN A 40 -5.08 -18.70 -23.45
N ASN A 41 -4.75 -17.69 -24.25
CA ASN A 41 -5.64 -16.73 -24.88
C ASN A 41 -6.46 -15.83 -23.93
N ASN A 42 -6.32 -14.53 -24.18
CA ASN A 42 -7.03 -13.39 -23.60
C ASN A 42 -6.50 -12.88 -22.25
N PHE A 43 -6.11 -11.61 -22.32
CA PHE A 43 -5.75 -10.67 -21.26
C PHE A 43 -6.77 -10.62 -20.10
N LEU A 44 -7.97 -11.12 -20.34
CA LEU A 44 -9.04 -11.36 -19.38
C LEU A 44 -9.33 -12.86 -19.46
N PHE A 45 -9.24 -13.55 -18.33
CA PHE A 45 -9.46 -15.00 -18.20
C PHE A 45 -10.58 -15.48 -19.13
N ASP A 46 -10.30 -16.48 -19.95
CA ASP A 46 -11.37 -17.28 -20.50
C ASP A 46 -12.00 -18.05 -19.34
N TRP A 47 -13.07 -17.48 -18.78
CA TRP A 47 -13.79 -18.01 -17.62
C TRP A 47 -14.27 -19.44 -17.86
N SER A 48 -14.42 -19.84 -19.13
CA SER A 48 -14.77 -21.22 -19.49
C SER A 48 -13.66 -22.24 -19.23
N ILE A 49 -12.39 -21.83 -19.15
CA ILE A 49 -11.25 -22.71 -18.80
C ILE A 49 -11.30 -23.07 -17.31
N PHE A 50 -11.81 -22.17 -16.48
CA PHE A 50 -12.13 -22.48 -15.10
C PHE A 50 -13.51 -23.14 -15.05
N ASN A 51 -13.58 -24.43 -15.36
CA ASN A 51 -14.78 -25.27 -15.17
C ASN A 51 -15.39 -25.23 -13.73
N VAL A 52 -14.80 -24.44 -12.82
CA VAL A 52 -15.30 -24.12 -11.48
C VAL A 52 -15.10 -22.61 -11.24
N ASP A 53 -16.06 -21.77 -11.67
CA ASP A 53 -16.02 -20.30 -11.53
C ASP A 53 -15.67 -19.83 -10.10
N TYR A 54 -16.06 -20.61 -9.09
CA TYR A 54 -15.79 -20.33 -7.68
C TYR A 54 -14.30 -20.42 -7.31
N LEU A 55 -13.51 -21.24 -8.00
CA LEU A 55 -12.09 -21.43 -7.70
C LEU A 55 -11.30 -20.12 -7.93
N VAL A 56 -11.63 -19.38 -8.99
CA VAL A 56 -10.97 -18.10 -9.29
C VAL A 56 -11.23 -17.10 -8.17
N ILE A 57 -12.48 -17.01 -7.70
CA ILE A 57 -12.85 -16.11 -6.59
C ILE A 57 -12.05 -16.46 -5.33
N VAL A 58 -11.94 -17.75 -5.00
CA VAL A 58 -11.16 -18.22 -3.84
C VAL A 58 -9.67 -17.90 -4.00
N ILE A 59 -9.07 -18.20 -5.15
CA ILE A 59 -7.66 -17.90 -5.42
C ILE A 59 -7.39 -16.40 -5.37
N SER A 60 -8.27 -15.59 -5.99
CA SER A 60 -8.18 -14.14 -5.93
C SER A 60 -8.29 -13.64 -4.49
N TYR A 61 -9.20 -14.15 -3.68
CA TYR A 61 -9.30 -13.76 -2.27
C TYR A 61 -7.99 -14.06 -1.50
N VAL A 62 -7.43 -15.26 -1.69
CA VAL A 62 -6.14 -15.65 -1.09
C VAL A 62 -5.01 -14.75 -1.57
N PHE A 63 -4.93 -14.47 -2.87
CA PHE A 63 -3.94 -13.56 -3.45
C PHE A 63 -4.09 -12.12 -2.96
N GLY A 64 -5.32 -11.66 -2.73
CA GLY A 64 -5.58 -10.38 -2.07
C GLY A 64 -4.91 -10.34 -0.70
N PHE A 65 -5.13 -11.37 0.12
CA PHE A 65 -4.50 -11.48 1.44
C PHE A 65 -2.97 -11.52 1.37
N VAL A 66 -2.41 -12.24 0.39
CA VAL A 66 -0.95 -12.27 0.14
C VAL A 66 -0.44 -10.87 -0.21
N VAL A 67 -1.11 -10.14 -1.11
CA VAL A 67 -0.71 -8.78 -1.50
C VAL A 67 -0.74 -7.85 -0.29
N TYR A 68 -1.82 -7.85 0.51
CA TYR A 68 -1.89 -7.02 1.72
C TYR A 68 -0.79 -7.35 2.73
N SER A 69 -0.54 -8.64 2.96
CA SER A 69 0.51 -9.11 3.87
C SER A 69 1.90 -8.68 3.39
N MET A 70 2.16 -8.83 2.09
CA MET A 70 3.41 -8.42 1.47
C MET A 70 3.60 -6.91 1.47
N SER A 71 2.54 -6.11 1.27
CA SER A 71 2.59 -4.65 1.36
C SER A 71 3.06 -4.18 2.75
N LYS A 72 2.54 -4.81 3.81
CA LYS A 72 2.96 -4.54 5.19
C LYS A 72 4.42 -4.95 5.41
N TYR A 73 4.80 -6.17 5.00
CA TYR A 73 6.15 -6.69 5.17
C TYR A 73 7.20 -5.88 4.39
N LYS A 74 6.88 -5.48 3.15
CA LYS A 74 7.68 -4.58 2.31
C LYS A 74 8.01 -3.29 3.04
N THR A 75 7.04 -2.66 3.69
CA THR A 75 7.23 -1.39 4.41
C THR A 75 8.25 -1.57 5.55
N ILE A 76 8.14 -2.66 6.33
CA ILE A 76 9.07 -2.99 7.41
C ILE A 76 10.49 -3.19 6.88
N ILE A 77 10.65 -3.97 5.80
CA ILE A 77 11.96 -4.18 5.18
C ILE A 77 12.54 -2.86 4.68
N GLN A 78 11.72 -2.04 4.02
CA GLN A 78 12.16 -0.77 3.46
C GLN A 78 12.68 0.17 4.55
N ASP A 79 11.97 0.30 5.67
CA ASP A 79 12.42 1.12 6.80
C ASP A 79 13.68 0.56 7.46
N CYS A 80 13.77 -0.76 7.63
CA CYS A 80 14.98 -1.43 8.12
C CYS A 80 16.18 -1.16 7.20
N PHE A 81 15.99 -1.27 5.89
CA PHE A 81 17.03 -1.00 4.89
C PHE A 81 17.43 0.47 4.88
N ASN A 82 16.48 1.39 4.93
CA ASN A 82 16.74 2.83 5.04
C ASN A 82 17.55 3.17 6.30
N ASN A 83 17.20 2.59 7.45
CA ASN A 83 17.94 2.74 8.70
C ASN A 83 19.36 2.17 8.59
N PHE A 84 19.50 1.00 7.97
CA PHE A 84 20.81 0.41 7.69
C PHE A 84 21.66 1.33 6.81
N LEU A 85 21.10 1.91 5.73
CA LEU A 85 21.82 2.85 4.87
C LEU A 85 22.29 4.10 5.63
N ILE A 86 21.42 4.67 6.48
CA ILE A 86 21.80 5.82 7.31
C ILE A 86 22.95 5.45 8.26
N ASN A 87 22.89 4.29 8.89
CA ASN A 87 23.93 3.83 9.81
C ASN A 87 25.24 3.49 9.08
N LEU A 88 25.16 2.93 7.87
CA LEU A 88 26.32 2.52 7.08
C LEU A 88 27.08 3.73 6.54
N PHE A 89 26.37 4.69 5.94
CA PHE A 89 27.01 5.85 5.33
C PHE A 89 27.36 6.94 6.35
N LYS A 90 26.85 6.84 7.60
CA LYS A 90 26.89 7.88 8.63
C LYS A 90 26.82 9.29 8.04
N PRO A 91 25.86 9.55 7.15
CA PRO A 91 25.85 10.79 6.41
C PRO A 91 25.73 11.95 7.40
N THR A 92 26.55 12.99 7.24
CA THR A 92 26.48 14.18 8.08
C THR A 92 25.04 14.69 8.12
N SER A 93 24.63 15.23 9.28
CA SER A 93 23.22 15.57 9.53
C SER A 93 22.63 16.57 8.51
N THR A 94 23.48 17.28 7.78
CA THR A 94 23.11 18.28 6.77
C THR A 94 23.12 17.74 5.34
N SER A 95 23.55 16.50 5.10
CA SER A 95 23.66 15.96 3.75
C SER A 95 22.30 15.74 3.08
N ASN A 96 22.22 16.07 1.79
CA ASN A 96 21.03 15.86 0.97
C ASN A 96 20.61 14.38 0.92
N LEU A 97 21.57 13.46 1.04
CA LEU A 97 21.34 12.02 1.03
C LEU A 97 20.59 11.54 2.27
N LYS A 98 20.96 12.02 3.48
CA LYS A 98 20.22 11.72 4.71
C LYS A 98 18.78 12.19 4.61
N LYS A 99 18.57 13.44 4.17
CA LYS A 99 17.23 14.00 3.96
C LYS A 99 16.40 13.18 2.98
N LEU A 100 16.99 12.74 1.87
CA LEU A 100 16.31 11.90 0.88
C LEU A 100 15.89 10.53 1.44
N ILE A 101 16.72 9.92 2.30
CA ILE A 101 16.37 8.63 2.93
C ILE A 101 15.32 8.83 4.02
N GLU A 102 15.46 9.84 4.87
CA GLU A 102 14.46 10.17 5.91
C GLU A 102 13.11 10.52 5.28
N ASN A 103 13.10 11.23 4.14
CA ASN A 103 11.91 11.49 3.32
C ASN A 103 11.16 10.23 2.88
N ARG A 104 11.82 9.07 2.94
CA ARG A 104 11.26 7.77 2.58
C ARG A 104 10.89 6.92 3.79
N MET A 105 11.05 7.39 5.02
CA MET A 105 10.57 6.65 6.18
C MET A 105 9.04 6.69 6.27
N SER A 106 8.44 5.59 6.72
CA SER A 106 6.99 5.48 6.89
C SER A 106 6.42 6.48 7.90
N ASP A 107 7.17 6.81 8.97
CA ASP A 107 6.69 7.66 10.07
C ASP A 107 7.03 9.15 9.92
N LYS A 108 7.68 9.54 8.82
CA LYS A 108 8.09 10.92 8.62
C LYS A 108 6.91 11.89 8.66
N TRP A 109 5.79 11.54 8.04
CA TRP A 109 4.61 12.41 7.99
C TRP A 109 4.12 12.80 9.38
N GLU A 110 4.24 11.89 10.36
CA GLU A 110 3.79 12.10 11.72
C GLU A 110 4.71 13.08 12.44
N THR A 111 6.03 12.90 12.25
CA THR A 111 7.04 13.84 12.77
C THR A 111 6.85 15.23 12.18
N ASP A 112 6.64 15.32 10.86
CA ASP A 112 6.40 16.58 10.16
C ASP A 112 5.10 17.26 10.66
N LEU A 113 4.06 16.48 10.96
CA LEU A 113 2.80 16.99 11.48
C LEU A 113 2.95 17.48 12.93
N LYS A 114 3.59 16.70 13.79
CA LYS A 114 3.85 17.05 15.21
C LYS A 114 4.61 18.38 15.35
N ASN A 115 5.47 18.71 14.39
CA ASN A 115 6.24 19.95 14.36
C ASN A 115 5.55 21.11 13.62
N SER A 116 4.32 20.94 13.15
CA SER A 116 3.61 21.95 12.37
C SER A 116 2.69 22.82 13.23
N GLU A 117 2.50 24.09 12.82
CA GLU A 117 1.59 25.04 13.49
C GLU A 117 0.15 24.51 13.55
N ILE A 118 -0.31 23.86 12.48
CA ILE A 118 -1.67 23.30 12.38
C ILE A 118 -1.92 22.26 13.49
N PHE A 119 -0.90 21.49 13.88
CA PHE A 119 -1.05 20.51 14.96
C PHE A 119 -1.18 21.18 16.33
N GLU A 120 -0.41 22.24 16.57
CA GLU A 120 -0.52 23.01 17.81
C GLU A 120 -1.85 23.77 17.88
N GLU A 121 -2.32 24.35 16.78
CA GLU A 121 -3.65 24.96 16.68
C GLU A 121 -4.76 23.95 16.99
N ALA A 122 -4.65 22.72 16.47
CA ALA A 122 -5.61 21.65 16.75
C ALA A 122 -5.64 21.29 18.24
N LYS A 123 -4.47 21.23 18.90
CA LYS A 123 -4.43 20.98 20.36
C LYS A 123 -5.08 22.11 21.15
N LEU A 124 -4.79 23.36 20.78
CA LEU A 124 -5.37 24.54 21.43
C LEU A 124 -6.89 24.57 21.26
N PHE A 125 -7.39 24.27 20.07
CA PHE A 125 -8.82 24.15 19.79
C PHE A 125 -9.49 23.09 20.67
N LEU A 126 -8.95 21.86 20.74
CA LEU A 126 -9.52 20.79 21.55
C LEU A 126 -9.45 21.07 23.07
N ASN A 127 -8.39 21.73 23.52
CA ASN A 127 -8.28 22.19 24.90
C ASN A 127 -9.35 23.26 25.21
N GLY A 128 -9.59 24.20 24.29
CA GLY A 128 -10.65 25.21 24.41
C GLY A 128 -12.06 24.61 24.48
N GLU A 129 -12.24 23.45 23.85
CA GLU A 129 -13.47 22.65 23.84
C GLU A 129 -13.62 21.72 25.08
N GLY A 130 -12.74 21.85 26.07
CA GLY A 130 -12.85 21.14 27.35
C GLY A 130 -12.31 19.71 27.37
N ILE A 131 -11.63 19.25 26.31
CA ILE A 131 -10.96 17.95 26.33
C ILE A 131 -9.71 18.07 27.20
N THR A 132 -9.71 17.36 28.33
CA THR A 132 -8.54 17.33 29.21
C THR A 132 -7.49 16.33 28.68
N ARG A 133 -6.21 16.63 28.88
CA ARG A 133 -5.06 15.78 28.50
C ARG A 133 -4.75 15.66 26.99
N VAL A 134 -5.17 16.63 26.17
CA VAL A 134 -4.84 16.67 24.73
C VAL A 134 -3.33 16.59 24.48
N HIS A 135 -2.50 17.14 25.37
CA HIS A 135 -1.04 17.09 25.27
C HIS A 135 -0.43 15.68 25.33
N ASN A 136 -1.15 14.71 25.91
CA ASN A 136 -0.70 13.33 26.04
C ASN A 136 -1.32 12.40 24.98
N MET A 137 -2.19 12.92 24.12
CA MET A 137 -2.87 12.13 23.09
C MET A 137 -1.94 11.87 21.92
N GLU A 138 -2.08 10.69 21.31
CA GLU A 138 -1.40 10.39 20.06
C GLU A 138 -2.03 11.19 18.91
N VAL A 139 -1.28 11.36 17.81
CA VAL A 139 -1.77 12.06 16.60
C VAL A 139 -3.05 11.40 16.09
N ASP A 140 -3.12 10.08 16.15
CA ASP A 140 -4.27 9.31 15.68
C ASP A 140 -5.51 9.53 16.56
N ASP A 141 -5.36 9.69 17.88
CA ASP A 141 -6.46 10.01 18.79
C ASP A 141 -7.04 11.40 18.48
N ILE A 142 -6.16 12.40 18.39
CA ILE A 142 -6.54 13.78 18.06
C ILE A 142 -7.26 13.80 16.70
N ARG A 143 -6.72 13.09 15.71
CA ARG A 143 -7.34 12.97 14.38
C ARG A 143 -8.74 12.37 14.46
N ASN A 144 -8.92 11.28 15.19
CA ASN A 144 -10.21 10.60 15.28
C ASN A 144 -11.28 11.50 15.93
N ILE A 145 -10.90 12.30 16.94
CA ILE A 145 -11.77 13.32 17.53
C ILE A 145 -12.17 14.36 16.48
N LEU A 146 -11.22 14.91 15.72
CA LEU A 146 -11.48 15.93 14.70
C LEU A 146 -12.38 15.41 13.56
N ILE A 147 -12.20 14.15 13.15
CA ILE A 147 -13.08 13.49 12.16
C ILE A 147 -14.50 13.36 12.71
N SER A 148 -14.65 12.91 13.96
CA SER A 148 -15.98 12.72 14.56
C SER A 148 -16.80 14.01 14.69
N ARG A 149 -16.11 15.16 14.79
CA ARG A 149 -16.73 16.48 14.95
C ARG A 149 -17.17 17.12 13.63
N ASN A 150 -16.54 16.75 12.51
CA ASN A 150 -16.76 17.41 11.22
C ASN A 150 -17.40 16.45 10.20
N GLN A 151 -18.67 16.70 9.87
CA GLN A 151 -19.39 15.90 8.88
C GLN A 151 -18.71 15.93 7.51
N GLY A 152 -18.55 14.76 6.88
CA GLY A 152 -17.98 14.60 5.54
C GLY A 152 -16.44 14.61 5.48
N LEU A 153 -15.73 14.82 6.59
CA LEU A 153 -14.26 14.64 6.62
C LEU A 153 -13.87 13.17 6.51
N ASP A 154 -14.67 12.28 7.09
CA ASP A 154 -14.54 10.83 6.99
C ASP A 154 -14.44 10.36 5.53
N GLN A 155 -15.32 10.86 4.65
CA GLN A 155 -15.32 10.50 3.22
C GLN A 155 -14.05 10.99 2.51
N LYS A 156 -13.58 12.21 2.83
CA LYS A 156 -12.35 12.76 2.25
C LYS A 156 -11.12 11.97 2.72
N VAL A 157 -11.02 11.71 4.01
CA VAL A 157 -9.93 10.89 4.60
C VAL A 157 -9.93 9.50 3.98
N TYR A 158 -11.10 8.86 3.91
CA TYR A 158 -11.25 7.53 3.30
C TYR A 158 -10.79 7.51 1.84
N THR A 159 -11.15 8.53 1.05
CA THR A 159 -10.75 8.61 -0.36
C THR A 159 -9.23 8.65 -0.53
N PHE A 160 -8.54 9.45 0.27
CA PHE A 160 -7.08 9.55 0.22
C PHE A 160 -6.39 8.30 0.79
N MET A 161 -6.95 7.70 1.85
CA MET A 161 -6.48 6.41 2.39
C MET A 161 -6.64 5.27 1.39
N PHE A 162 -7.78 5.20 0.69
CA PHE A 162 -8.04 4.23 -0.35
C PHE A 162 -7.03 4.35 -1.50
N ARG A 163 -6.80 5.58 -2.00
CA ARG A 163 -5.78 5.83 -3.02
C ARG A 163 -4.40 5.39 -2.57
N SER A 164 -4.00 5.76 -1.35
CA SER A 164 -2.72 5.35 -0.78
C SER A 164 -2.58 3.82 -0.74
N SER A 165 -3.62 3.12 -0.29
CA SER A 165 -3.65 1.66 -0.22
C SER A 165 -3.60 1.00 -1.60
N LEU A 166 -4.29 1.57 -2.59
CA LEU A 166 -4.26 1.11 -3.97
C LEU A 166 -2.85 1.25 -4.55
N PHE A 167 -2.20 2.40 -4.37
CA PHE A 167 -0.81 2.59 -4.80
C PHE A 167 0.15 1.61 -4.12
N ASP A 168 -0.05 1.34 -2.82
CA ASP A 168 0.75 0.38 -2.06
C ASP A 168 0.62 -1.05 -2.62
N ASN A 169 -0.61 -1.47 -2.90
CA ASN A 169 -0.91 -2.78 -3.46
C ASN A 169 -0.32 -2.93 -4.87
N ILE A 170 -0.49 -1.94 -5.75
CA ILE A 170 0.10 -1.98 -7.11
C ILE A 170 1.62 -2.01 -7.02
N GLU A 171 2.25 -1.18 -6.18
CA GLU A 171 3.69 -1.19 -5.96
C GLU A 171 4.18 -2.58 -5.52
N THR A 172 3.47 -3.21 -4.57
CA THR A 172 3.80 -4.55 -4.08
C THR A 172 3.72 -5.58 -5.19
N MET A 173 2.66 -5.58 -6.00
CA MET A 173 2.54 -6.48 -7.16
C MET A 173 3.68 -6.26 -8.17
N MET A 174 4.03 -4.98 -8.44
CA MET A 174 5.13 -4.63 -9.34
C MET A 174 6.50 -5.07 -8.82
N LEU A 175 6.74 -5.04 -7.52
CA LEU A 175 7.98 -5.55 -6.91
C LEU A 175 8.02 -7.08 -6.86
N PHE A 176 6.85 -7.71 -6.72
CA PHE A 176 6.75 -9.16 -6.63
C PHE A 176 7.19 -9.85 -7.93
N MET A 177 6.85 -9.30 -9.10
CA MET A 177 7.19 -9.94 -10.37
C MET A 177 8.71 -10.00 -10.64
N PRO A 178 9.49 -8.92 -10.49
CA PRO A 178 10.96 -8.99 -10.53
C PRO A 178 11.56 -9.92 -9.47
N LEU A 179 10.98 -9.98 -8.26
CA LEU A 179 11.42 -10.92 -7.23
C LEU A 179 11.20 -12.38 -7.66
N LEU A 180 10.06 -12.68 -8.27
CA LEU A 180 9.84 -14.00 -8.86
C LEU A 180 10.81 -14.26 -10.02
N GLY A 181 11.13 -13.24 -10.82
CA GLY A 181 12.14 -13.32 -11.88
C GLY A 181 13.54 -13.66 -11.36
N THR A 182 13.95 -13.09 -10.21
CA THR A 182 15.23 -13.44 -9.59
C THR A 182 15.22 -14.85 -9.01
N ILE A 183 14.10 -15.30 -8.42
CA ILE A 183 13.93 -16.69 -7.98
C ILE A 183 14.00 -17.66 -9.17
N GLN A 184 13.33 -17.33 -10.28
CA GLN A 184 13.37 -18.10 -11.53
C GLN A 184 14.79 -18.20 -12.10
N PHE A 185 15.61 -17.16 -11.97
CA PHE A 185 17.02 -17.22 -12.39
C PHE A 185 17.80 -18.28 -11.57
N VAL A 186 17.58 -18.35 -10.25
CA VAL A 186 18.20 -19.37 -9.38
C VAL A 186 17.66 -20.77 -9.69
N LEU A 187 16.35 -20.91 -9.88
CA LEU A 187 15.72 -22.19 -10.21
C LEU A 187 16.05 -22.68 -11.62
N GLY A 188 16.46 -21.78 -12.52
CA GLY A 188 16.95 -22.13 -13.85
C GLY A 188 18.16 -23.06 -13.80
N TYR A 189 19.01 -22.97 -12.77
CA TYR A 189 20.11 -23.93 -12.56
C TYR A 189 19.62 -25.36 -12.28
N LEU A 190 18.36 -25.51 -11.86
CA LEU A 190 17.69 -26.80 -11.64
C LEU A 190 16.80 -27.21 -12.82
N ASN A 191 16.86 -26.50 -13.96
CA ASN A 191 15.98 -26.68 -15.12
C ASN A 191 14.48 -26.51 -14.83
N ILE A 192 14.12 -25.72 -13.81
CA ILE A 192 12.73 -25.41 -13.50
C ILE A 192 12.40 -24.04 -14.09
N HIS A 193 11.53 -24.00 -15.10
CA HIS A 193 11.10 -22.77 -15.78
C HIS A 193 9.59 -22.61 -15.73
N PHE A 194 9.12 -21.50 -15.19
CA PHE A 194 7.70 -21.16 -15.10
C PHE A 194 7.37 -19.71 -15.48
N LEU A 195 8.35 -18.80 -15.52
CA LEU A 195 8.18 -17.43 -16.01
C LEU A 195 8.81 -17.23 -17.38
N LYS A 196 8.25 -16.27 -18.12
CA LYS A 196 8.83 -15.72 -19.35
C LYS A 196 10.11 -14.93 -19.00
N MET A 197 11.22 -15.30 -19.65
CA MET A 197 12.56 -14.74 -19.42
C MET A 197 13.20 -14.18 -20.69
N ASP A 198 12.43 -14.01 -21.77
CA ASP A 198 12.91 -13.40 -23.01
C ASP A 198 13.34 -11.95 -22.79
N ASN A 199 14.19 -11.42 -23.69
CA ASN A 199 14.70 -10.05 -23.60
C ASN A 199 13.60 -9.00 -23.40
N GLN A 200 12.42 -9.20 -24.01
CA GLN A 200 11.26 -8.32 -23.82
C GLN A 200 10.77 -8.33 -22.36
N PHE A 201 10.67 -9.50 -21.74
CA PHE A 201 10.25 -9.63 -20.35
C PHE A 201 11.30 -9.13 -19.37
N LEU A 202 12.60 -9.33 -19.67
CA LEU A 202 13.69 -8.71 -18.89
C LEU A 202 13.57 -7.18 -18.84
N VAL A 203 13.29 -6.54 -19.98
CA VAL A 203 13.04 -5.10 -20.04
C VAL A 203 11.80 -4.72 -19.21
N ILE A 204 10.72 -5.51 -19.30
CA ILE A 204 9.51 -5.28 -18.49
C ILE A 204 9.82 -5.38 -16.99
N TYR A 205 10.56 -6.38 -16.52
CA TYR A 205 10.94 -6.49 -15.10
C TYR A 205 11.72 -5.27 -14.61
N VAL A 206 12.66 -4.76 -15.40
CA VAL A 206 13.42 -3.53 -15.08
C VAL A 206 12.50 -2.32 -15.01
N ILE A 207 11.57 -2.20 -15.96
CA ILE A 207 10.56 -1.13 -15.96
C ILE A 207 9.71 -1.21 -14.69
N LEU A 208 9.22 -2.40 -14.31
CA LEU A 208 8.45 -2.60 -13.07
C LEU A 208 9.23 -2.19 -11.82
N LEU A 209 10.53 -2.51 -11.76
CA LEU A 209 11.41 -2.07 -10.66
C LEU A 209 11.50 -0.54 -10.59
N ILE A 210 11.64 0.15 -11.72
CA ILE A 210 11.72 1.62 -11.73
C ILE A 210 10.37 2.24 -11.31
N PHE A 211 9.27 1.76 -11.88
CA PHE A 211 7.94 2.29 -11.57
C PHE A 211 7.51 2.04 -10.14
N SER A 212 7.90 0.91 -9.54
CA SER A 212 7.59 0.64 -8.13
C SER A 212 8.09 1.76 -7.20
N GLY A 213 9.29 2.29 -7.43
CA GLY A 213 9.82 3.42 -6.65
C GLY A 213 8.98 4.70 -6.78
N LEU A 214 8.37 4.96 -7.95
CA LEU A 214 7.48 6.11 -8.17
C LEU A 214 6.13 5.91 -7.46
N LEU A 215 5.60 4.69 -7.48
CA LEU A 215 4.34 4.34 -6.80
C LEU A 215 4.48 4.43 -5.28
N GLY A 216 5.62 4.00 -4.72
CA GLY A 216 5.92 4.14 -3.28
C GLY A 216 5.93 5.59 -2.81
N ASN A 217 6.40 6.54 -3.64
CA ASN A 217 6.30 7.96 -3.33
C ASN A 217 4.84 8.45 -3.35
N SER A 218 4.04 7.96 -4.30
CA SER A 218 2.61 8.30 -4.41
C SER A 218 1.82 7.81 -3.20
N LYS A 219 2.09 6.59 -2.70
CA LYS A 219 1.54 6.08 -1.44
C LYS A 219 1.77 7.07 -0.29
N ARG A 220 3.02 7.48 -0.07
CA ARG A 220 3.40 8.39 1.03
C ARG A 220 2.72 9.75 0.89
N PHE A 221 2.66 10.28 -0.32
CA PHE A 221 1.99 11.55 -0.61
C PHE A 221 0.51 11.51 -0.23
N PHE A 222 -0.24 10.52 -0.73
CA PHE A 222 -1.68 10.41 -0.43
C PHE A 222 -1.95 10.06 1.04
N TYR A 223 -1.11 9.22 1.66
CA TYR A 223 -1.23 8.89 3.08
C TYR A 223 -1.05 10.12 3.97
N SER A 224 0.00 10.91 3.70
CA SER A 224 0.27 12.15 4.44
C SER A 224 -0.90 13.13 4.33
N ILE A 225 -1.47 13.30 3.13
CA ILE A 225 -2.66 14.13 2.93
C ILE A 225 -3.84 13.60 3.75
N ALA A 226 -4.14 12.30 3.67
CA ALA A 226 -5.24 11.69 4.40
C ALA A 226 -5.17 11.95 5.91
N LYS A 227 -3.96 11.84 6.47
CA LYS A 227 -3.71 12.05 7.90
C LYS A 227 -3.77 13.52 8.31
N LYS A 228 -3.41 14.44 7.43
CA LYS A 228 -3.38 15.89 7.71
C LYS A 228 -4.73 16.59 7.53
N ILE A 229 -5.60 16.09 6.65
CA ILE A 229 -6.92 16.70 6.35
C ILE A 229 -7.70 17.09 7.61
N PRO A 230 -7.85 16.23 8.64
CA PRO A 230 -8.66 16.56 9.82
C PRO A 230 -8.14 17.77 10.60
N PHE A 231 -6.81 17.99 10.59
CA PHE A 231 -6.17 19.10 11.27
C PHE A 231 -6.35 20.43 10.53
N SER A 232 -6.55 20.40 9.21
CA SER A 232 -6.76 21.61 8.39
C SER A 232 -8.20 22.15 8.44
N TYR A 233 -9.12 21.41 9.06
CA TYR A 233 -10.55 21.77 9.17
C TYR A 233 -10.93 21.95 10.64
N LEU A 234 -10.30 22.92 11.30
CA LEU A 234 -10.68 23.37 12.64
C LEU A 234 -11.92 24.27 12.50
N LYS A 235 -13.09 23.70 12.77
CA LYS A 235 -14.38 24.38 12.84
C LYS A 235 -15.13 23.91 14.07
#